data_AF-A0A961GFM5-F1
#
_entry.id   AF-A0A961GFM5-F1
#
_cell.length_a   1.000
_cell.length_b   1.000
_cell.length_c   1.000
_cell.angle_alpha   90.00
_cell.angle_beta   90.00
_cell.angle_gamma   90.00
#
_symmetry.space_group_name_H-M   'P 1'
#
loop_
_entity.id
_entity.type
_entity.pdbx_description
1 polymer ?
#
loop_
_entity_poly.entity_id
_entity_poly.type
_entity_poly.pdbx_seq_one_letter_code
_entity_poly.pdbx_strand_id
1 'polypeptide(L)'
;MTSATASTEVSPSLLADAVTTLDRRGTVESSALRDRSAEPRTGIRRLDHLRTLESESIHIIREVVAEFERPVLLFSGGKDSVVMLHLAIKDFLPARLPFAVMHIDTGHNFDEVIEFRDQVVDAHNLRLVVASVQEDIDAGRVTEQTGPR
;
A
#
# COMPACT_ATOMS: atom_id res chain seq x y z
N MET A 1 39.04 46.49 0.19
CA MET A 1 37.89 46.15 -0.69
C MET A 1 38.30 44.94 -1.51
N THR A 2 37.73 43.73 -1.43
CA THR A 2 36.79 43.06 -0.54
C THR A 2 37.09 41.58 -0.79
N SER A 3 37.45 40.82 0.25
CA SER A 3 37.67 39.37 0.17
C SER A 3 36.31 38.69 0.33
N ALA A 4 35.93 37.83 -0.62
CA ALA A 4 34.72 37.01 -0.54
C ALA A 4 35.14 35.56 -0.27
N THR A 5 34.96 35.14 0.98
CA THR A 5 35.03 33.75 1.43
C THR A 5 33.77 33.01 0.98
N ALA A 6 33.90 31.99 0.14
CA ALA A 6 32.83 31.05 -0.15
C ALA A 6 33.09 29.74 0.60
N SER A 7 32.33 29.54 1.68
CA SER A 7 32.23 28.27 2.40
C SER A 7 31.43 27.30 1.54
N THR A 8 32.06 26.21 1.07
CA THR A 8 31.33 25.08 0.48
C THR A 8 30.98 24.12 1.61
N GLU A 9 29.73 24.17 2.05
CA GLU A 9 29.16 23.16 2.95
C GLU A 9 29.04 21.82 2.21
N VAL A 10 29.72 20.80 2.74
CA VAL A 10 29.59 19.41 2.29
C VAL A 10 28.31 18.85 2.91
N SER A 11 27.36 18.42 2.07
CA SER A 11 26.10 17.81 2.50
C SER A 11 26.34 16.50 3.28
N PRO A 12 25.65 16.24 4.41
CA PRO A 12 25.99 15.13 5.32
C PRO A 12 25.63 13.71 4.82
N SER A 13 25.18 13.53 3.58
CA SER A 13 24.60 12.27 3.10
C SER A 13 25.62 11.27 2.50
N LEU A 14 26.92 11.43 2.78
CA LEU A 14 27.99 10.53 2.30
C LEU A 14 28.67 9.73 3.42
N LEU A 15 28.11 9.71 4.63
CA LEU A 15 28.74 9.12 5.82
C LEU A 15 28.02 7.91 6.42
N ALA A 16 27.31 7.11 5.63
CA ALA A 16 26.79 5.83 6.11
C ALA A 16 26.66 4.82 4.98
N ASP A 17 27.76 4.16 4.60
CA ASP A 17 27.73 2.81 3.97
C ASP A 17 29.12 2.15 3.89
N ALA A 18 30.07 2.57 4.74
CA ALA A 18 31.31 1.83 4.93
C ALA A 18 31.14 0.85 6.08
N VAL A 19 30.80 -0.41 5.78
CA VAL A 19 30.98 -1.50 6.76
C VAL A 19 32.47 -1.83 6.77
N THR A 20 33.20 -1.20 7.70
CA THR A 20 34.60 -1.51 7.96
C THR A 20 34.66 -2.76 8.86
N THR A 21 34.82 -3.93 8.26
CA THR A 21 35.16 -5.14 9.02
C THR A 21 36.67 -5.14 9.29
N LEU A 22 37.05 -5.02 10.56
CA LEU A 22 38.45 -5.10 11.00
C LEU A 22 38.86 -6.57 11.17
N ASP A 23 39.78 -7.07 10.33
CA ASP A 23 40.43 -8.36 10.58
C ASP A 23 41.49 -8.22 11.70
N ARG A 24 41.74 -9.30 12.45
CA ARG A 24 42.60 -9.36 13.66
C ARG A 24 44.09 -9.05 13.43
N ARG A 25 44.47 -8.57 12.24
CA ARG A 25 45.85 -8.19 11.88
C ARG A 25 46.00 -6.76 11.36
N GLY A 26 44.93 -5.94 11.37
CA GLY A 26 45.06 -4.48 11.18
C GLY A 26 45.47 -4.01 9.78
N THR A 27 45.19 -4.78 8.73
CA THR A 27 45.43 -4.36 7.33
C THR A 27 44.10 -4.11 6.61
N VAL A 28 43.98 -2.95 5.95
CA VAL A 28 42.81 -2.54 5.18
C VAL A 28 42.89 -3.13 3.77
N GLU A 29 42.07 -4.15 3.46
CA GLU A 29 41.88 -4.59 2.07
C GLU A 29 40.70 -3.84 1.44
N SER A 30 41.01 -3.00 0.45
CA SER A 30 40.02 -2.43 -0.46
C SER A 30 39.60 -3.51 -1.45
N SER A 31 38.47 -4.20 -1.18
CA SER A 31 37.89 -5.09 -2.17
C SER A 31 37.38 -4.23 -3.32
N ALA A 32 38.09 -4.29 -4.46
CA ALA A 32 37.74 -3.59 -5.68
C ALA A 32 36.25 -3.75 -5.99
N LEU A 33 35.57 -2.60 -6.04
CA LEU A 33 34.18 -2.44 -6.42
C LEU A 33 34.00 -3.12 -7.78
N ARG A 34 33.32 -4.28 -7.80
CA ARG A 34 32.86 -4.87 -9.06
C ARG A 34 31.94 -3.85 -9.71
N ASP A 35 32.35 -3.38 -10.88
CA ASP A 35 31.56 -2.50 -11.71
C ASP A 35 30.20 -3.16 -12.00
N ARG A 36 29.14 -2.66 -11.33
CA ARG A 36 27.75 -3.08 -11.56
C ARG A 36 27.08 -2.28 -12.68
N SER A 37 27.83 -1.63 -13.56
CA SER A 37 27.28 -0.77 -14.62
C SER A 37 26.57 -1.52 -15.77
N ALA A 38 26.52 -2.85 -15.73
CA ALA A 38 25.88 -3.69 -16.75
C ALA A 38 24.49 -4.24 -16.37
N GLU A 39 23.89 -3.84 -15.23
CA GLU A 39 22.51 -4.22 -14.92
C GLU A 39 21.53 -3.27 -15.64
N PRO A 40 20.59 -3.77 -16.47
CA PRO A 40 19.63 -2.93 -17.16
C PRO A 40 18.78 -2.18 -16.12
N ARG A 41 18.75 -0.85 -16.22
CA ARG A 41 18.02 0.06 -15.31
C ARG A 41 16.56 -0.41 -15.12
N THR A 42 16.32 -1.15 -14.04
CA THR A 42 15.07 -1.85 -13.73
C THR A 42 13.87 -0.92 -13.53
N GLY A 43 14.12 0.39 -13.35
CA GLY A 43 13.09 1.40 -13.09
C GLY A 43 12.10 1.61 -14.23
N ILE A 44 12.56 1.66 -15.49
CA ILE A 44 11.68 2.00 -16.64
C ILE A 44 10.69 0.84 -16.90
N ARG A 45 11.18 -0.40 -17.00
CA ARG A 45 10.31 -1.58 -17.21
C ARG A 45 9.30 -1.80 -16.08
N ARG A 46 9.68 -1.51 -14.84
CA ARG A 46 8.78 -1.64 -13.68
C ARG A 46 7.63 -0.63 -13.75
N LEU A 47 7.92 0.62 -14.13
CA LEU A 47 6.89 1.65 -14.30
C LEU A 47 5.91 1.28 -15.43
N ASP A 48 6.41 0.72 -16.54
CA ASP A 48 5.55 0.23 -17.62
C ASP A 48 4.66 -0.92 -17.15
N HIS A 49 5.20 -1.86 -16.37
CA HIS A 49 4.42 -2.97 -15.82
C HIS A 49 3.32 -2.52 -14.84
N LEU A 50 3.63 -1.61 -13.91
CA LEU A 50 2.63 -1.10 -12.95
C LEU A 50 1.50 -0.33 -13.64
N ARG A 51 1.80 0.40 -14.73
CA ARG A 51 0.77 1.05 -15.55
C ARG A 51 -0.13 0.05 -16.25
N THR A 52 0.43 -1.05 -16.75
CA THR A 52 -0.38 -2.14 -17.32
C THR A 52 -1.32 -2.73 -16.28
N LEU A 53 -0.81 -3.07 -15.09
CA LEU A 53 -1.63 -3.62 -13.99
C LEU A 53 -2.71 -2.64 -13.53
N GLU A 54 -2.39 -1.36 -13.45
CA GLU A 54 -3.35 -0.30 -13.11
C GLU A 54 -4.46 -0.22 -14.16
N SER A 55 -4.11 -0.19 -15.45
CA SER A 55 -5.09 -0.14 -16.54
C SER A 55 -5.99 -1.38 -16.58
N GLU A 56 -5.43 -2.57 -16.37
CA GLU A 56 -6.16 -3.83 -16.34
C GLU A 56 -7.12 -3.88 -15.14
N SER A 57 -6.66 -3.46 -13.97
CA SER A 57 -7.49 -3.42 -12.76
C SER A 57 -8.66 -2.44 -12.90
N ILE A 58 -8.41 -1.25 -13.43
CA ILE A 58 -9.46 -0.25 -13.69
C ILE A 58 -10.47 -0.77 -14.71
N HIS A 59 -10.01 -1.46 -15.76
CA HIS A 59 -10.89 -2.05 -16.76
C HIS A 59 -11.84 -3.07 -16.12
N ILE A 60 -11.33 -3.98 -15.28
CA ILE A 60 -12.15 -4.96 -14.55
C ILE A 60 -13.17 -4.27 -13.63
N ILE A 61 -12.75 -3.23 -12.90
CA ILE A 61 -13.66 -2.46 -12.03
C ILE A 61 -14.82 -1.86 -12.85
N ARG A 62 -14.52 -1.25 -14.01
CA ARG A 62 -15.54 -0.65 -14.89
C ARG A 62 -16.51 -1.70 -15.43
N GLU A 63 -16.01 -2.87 -15.81
CA GLU A 63 -16.84 -3.96 -16.31
C GLU A 63 -17.80 -4.45 -15.22
N VAL A 64 -17.32 -4.65 -13.99
CA VAL A 64 -18.19 -5.00 -12.85
C VAL A 64 -19.25 -3.93 -12.60
N VAL A 65 -18.88 -2.65 -12.70
CA VAL A 65 -19.84 -1.55 -12.52
C VAL A 65 -20.87 -1.49 -13.65
N ALA A 66 -20.50 -1.87 -14.87
CA ALA A 66 -21.40 -1.88 -16.02
C ALA A 66 -22.39 -3.06 -15.98
N GLU A 67 -21.94 -4.23 -15.52
CA GLU A 67 -22.71 -5.48 -15.62
C GLU A 67 -23.54 -5.80 -14.37
N PHE A 68 -23.23 -5.23 -13.20
CA PHE A 68 -23.90 -5.55 -11.94
C PHE A 68 -24.71 -4.37 -11.39
N GLU A 69 -25.93 -4.63 -10.91
CA GLU A 69 -26.82 -3.60 -10.37
C GLU A 69 -26.39 -3.07 -8.99
N ARG A 70 -25.81 -3.94 -8.14
CA ARG A 70 -25.46 -3.61 -6.75
C ARG A 70 -24.06 -4.15 -6.36
N PRO A 71 -22.99 -3.73 -7.04
CA PRO A 71 -21.66 -4.16 -6.68
C PRO A 71 -21.25 -3.59 -5.32
N VAL A 72 -20.30 -4.27 -4.68
CA VAL A 72 -19.67 -3.84 -3.43
C VAL A 72 -18.18 -4.17 -3.47
N LEU A 73 -17.35 -3.27 -2.94
CA LEU A 73 -15.92 -3.52 -2.78
C LEU A 73 -15.64 -3.90 -1.33
N LEU A 74 -15.12 -5.11 -1.10
CA LEU A 74 -14.72 -5.56 0.23
C LEU A 74 -13.45 -4.80 0.67
N PHE A 75 -13.58 -4.05 1.77
CA PHE A 75 -12.56 -3.17 2.30
C PHE A 75 -12.22 -3.54 3.74
N SER A 76 -11.11 -4.27 3.91
CA SER A 76 -10.61 -4.68 5.23
C SER A 76 -9.75 -3.62 5.92
N GLY A 77 -9.32 -2.58 5.18
CA GLY A 77 -8.29 -1.64 5.63
C GLY A 77 -6.86 -2.17 5.44
N GLY A 78 -6.69 -3.41 4.95
CA GLY A 78 -5.39 -3.98 4.59
C GLY A 78 -4.86 -3.49 3.24
N LYS A 79 -3.55 -3.67 3.01
CA LYS A 79 -2.81 -3.15 1.84
C LYS A 79 -3.49 -3.39 0.48
N ASP A 80 -4.00 -4.60 0.24
CA ASP A 80 -4.53 -4.96 -1.08
C ASP A 80 -5.86 -4.24 -1.32
N SER A 81 -6.74 -4.24 -0.32
CA SER A 81 -8.03 -3.56 -0.39
C SER A 81 -7.88 -2.04 -0.48
N VAL A 82 -6.83 -1.47 0.13
CA VAL A 82 -6.48 -0.04 0.00
C VAL A 82 -6.04 0.29 -1.42
N VAL A 83 -5.20 -0.54 -2.04
CA VAL A 83 -4.80 -0.35 -3.44
C VAL A 83 -6.01 -0.45 -4.37
N MET A 84 -6.87 -1.46 -4.18
CA MET A 84 -8.10 -1.59 -4.97
C MET A 84 -9.02 -0.38 -4.82
N LEU A 85 -9.23 0.10 -3.59
CA LEU A 85 -10.04 1.29 -3.32
C LEU A 85 -9.42 2.55 -3.96
N HIS A 86 -8.10 2.70 -3.90
CA HIS A 86 -7.39 3.80 -4.54
C HIS A 86 -7.62 3.80 -6.06
N LEU A 87 -7.50 2.64 -6.71
CA LEU A 87 -7.74 2.50 -8.15
C LEU A 87 -9.19 2.85 -8.53
N ALA A 88 -10.15 2.37 -7.74
CA ALA A 88 -11.55 2.74 -7.93
C ALA A 88 -11.77 4.25 -7.79
N ILE A 89 -11.29 4.88 -6.72
CA ILE A 89 -11.44 6.32 -6.51
C ILE A 89 -10.80 7.09 -7.68
N LYS A 90 -9.57 6.72 -8.06
CA LYS A 90 -8.86 7.34 -9.18
C LYS A 90 -9.68 7.35 -10.47
N ASP A 91 -10.41 6.26 -10.74
CA ASP A 91 -11.18 6.11 -11.97
C ASP A 91 -12.48 6.92 -12.01
N PHE A 92 -13.15 7.06 -10.86
CA PHE A 92 -14.47 7.71 -10.77
C PHE A 92 -14.41 9.19 -10.37
N LEU A 93 -13.26 9.71 -9.94
CA LEU A 93 -13.12 11.14 -9.66
C LEU A 93 -13.53 11.99 -10.89
N PRO A 94 -14.25 13.11 -10.68
CA PRO A 94 -14.66 13.71 -9.40
C PRO A 94 -15.99 13.18 -8.83
N ALA A 95 -16.63 12.21 -9.48
CA ALA A 95 -17.86 11.62 -9.01
C ALA A 95 -17.62 10.70 -7.80
N ARG A 96 -18.69 10.43 -7.03
CA ARG A 96 -18.65 9.41 -5.97
C ARG A 96 -18.63 8.02 -6.58
N LEU A 97 -18.11 7.03 -5.82
CA LEU A 97 -18.17 5.64 -6.23
C LEU A 97 -19.62 5.18 -6.44
N PRO A 98 -19.95 4.51 -7.57
CA PRO A 98 -21.31 4.05 -7.84
C PRO A 98 -21.72 2.84 -6.99
N PHE A 99 -20.78 2.22 -6.27
CA PHE A 99 -20.99 1.10 -5.35
C PHE A 99 -20.69 1.48 -3.90
N ALA A 100 -21.03 0.58 -2.98
CA ALA A 100 -20.64 0.69 -1.58
C ALA A 100 -19.28 0.03 -1.33
N VAL A 101 -18.61 0.42 -0.26
CA VAL A 101 -17.50 -0.34 0.32
C VAL A 101 -18.03 -1.12 1.53
N MET A 102 -17.53 -2.33 1.76
CA MET A 102 -18.01 -3.17 2.85
C MET A 102 -16.87 -3.71 3.69
N HIS A 103 -16.99 -3.56 5.00
CA HIS A 103 -16.11 -4.17 5.98
C HIS A 103 -16.84 -5.31 6.69
N ILE A 104 -16.18 -6.46 6.81
CA ILE A 104 -16.65 -7.56 7.65
C ILE A 104 -15.89 -7.47 8.97
N ASP A 105 -16.59 -7.06 10.02
CA ASP A 105 -16.01 -6.95 11.35
C ASP A 105 -16.10 -8.30 12.07
N THR A 106 -14.94 -8.88 12.36
CA THR A 106 -14.84 -10.13 13.11
C THR A 106 -14.83 -9.92 14.62
N GLY A 107 -14.73 -8.68 15.09
CA GLY A 107 -14.48 -8.36 16.50
C GLY A 107 -13.00 -8.47 16.91
N HIS A 108 -12.10 -8.82 15.98
CA HIS A 108 -10.67 -9.01 16.25
C HIS A 108 -9.77 -8.08 15.40
N ASN A 109 -10.33 -6.99 14.90
CA ASN A 109 -9.59 -6.00 14.14
C ASN A 109 -8.72 -5.14 15.06
N PHE A 110 -7.56 -4.70 14.58
CA PHE A 110 -6.74 -3.71 15.29
C PHE A 110 -7.42 -2.35 15.24
N ASP A 111 -7.40 -1.62 16.36
CA ASP A 111 -8.00 -0.29 16.47
C ASP A 111 -7.43 0.66 15.41
N GLU A 112 -6.12 0.58 15.12
CA GLU A 112 -5.47 1.41 14.10
C GLU A 112 -5.98 1.14 12.69
N VAL A 113 -6.40 -0.10 12.40
CA VAL A 113 -6.98 -0.46 11.08
C VAL A 113 -8.40 0.11 10.95
N ILE A 114 -9.17 0.06 12.04
CA ILE A 114 -10.51 0.63 12.09
C ILE A 114 -10.46 2.15 11.95
N GLU A 115 -9.55 2.81 12.69
CA GLU A 115 -9.36 4.25 12.60
C GLU A 115 -8.94 4.66 11.18
N PHE A 116 -7.96 3.97 10.59
CA PHE A 116 -7.55 4.21 9.21
C PHE A 116 -8.70 4.02 8.20
N ARG A 117 -9.51 2.96 8.36
CA ARG A 117 -10.68 2.70 7.52
C ARG A 117 -11.64 3.89 7.57
N ASP A 118 -11.97 4.35 8.77
CA ASP A 118 -12.94 5.43 8.98
C ASP A 118 -12.42 6.76 8.41
N GLN A 119 -11.14 7.08 8.61
CA GLN A 119 -10.49 8.25 8.00
C GLN A 119 -10.57 8.22 6.46
N VAL A 120 -10.31 7.07 5.83
CA VAL A 120 -10.38 6.92 4.36
C VAL A 120 -11.81 7.07 3.86
N VAL A 121 -12.79 6.48 4.57
CA VAL A 121 -14.21 6.57 4.24
C VAL A 121 -14.69 8.02 4.29
N ASP A 122 -14.31 8.76 5.34
CA ASP A 122 -14.69 10.16 5.51
C ASP A 122 -14.01 11.07 4.47
N ALA A 123 -12.71 10.88 4.23
CA ALA A 123 -11.93 11.67 3.26
C ALA A 123 -12.48 11.59 1.83
N HIS A 124 -13.07 10.43 1.46
CA HIS A 124 -13.60 10.20 0.13
C HIS A 124 -15.14 10.14 0.08
N ASN A 125 -15.83 10.41 1.19
CA ASN A 125 -17.29 10.40 1.31
C ASN A 125 -17.92 9.10 0.78
N LEU A 126 -17.36 7.97 1.23
CA LEU A 126 -17.72 6.63 0.77
C LEU A 126 -18.98 6.13 1.48
N ARG A 127 -19.78 5.32 0.79
CA ARG A 127 -20.86 4.55 1.42
C ARG A 127 -20.29 3.28 2.04
N LEU A 128 -20.02 3.29 3.34
CA LEU A 128 -19.54 2.13 4.09
C LEU A 128 -20.71 1.28 4.61
N VAL A 129 -20.62 -0.03 4.37
CA VAL A 129 -21.45 -1.06 5.01
C VAL A 129 -20.56 -1.85 5.95
N VAL A 130 -20.98 -2.02 7.21
CA VAL A 130 -20.28 -2.89 8.17
C VAL A 130 -21.20 -4.07 8.49
N ALA A 131 -20.69 -5.28 8.33
CA ALA A 131 -21.36 -6.49 8.78
C ALA A 131 -20.55 -7.12 9.92
N SER A 132 -21.18 -7.31 11.08
CA SER A 132 -20.54 -7.88 12.26
C SER A 132 -20.77 -9.39 12.32
N VAL A 133 -19.68 -10.14 12.34
CA VAL A 133 -19.72 -11.60 12.51
C VAL A 133 -20.27 -11.96 13.90
N GLN A 134 -19.90 -11.20 14.94
CA GLN A 134 -20.37 -11.47 16.29
C GLN A 134 -21.89 -11.26 16.40
N GLU A 135 -22.43 -10.21 15.77
CA GLU A 135 -23.89 -9.99 15.75
C GLU A 135 -24.63 -11.11 15.00
N ASP A 136 -24.03 -11.68 13.96
CA ASP A 136 -24.60 -12.83 13.24
C ASP A 136 -24.60 -14.12 14.09
N ILE A 137 -23.56 -14.33 14.89
CA ILE A 137 -23.48 -15.45 15.85
C ILE A 137 -24.51 -15.26 16.98
N ASP A 138 -24.56 -14.07 17.58
CA ASP A 138 -25.47 -13.75 18.68
C ASP A 138 -26.94 -13.85 18.26
N ALA A 139 -27.23 -13.55 16.99
CA ALA A 139 -28.57 -13.71 16.42
C ALA A 139 -28.90 -15.14 15.97
N GLY A 140 -27.95 -16.09 16.09
CA GLY A 140 -28.11 -17.48 15.69
C GLY A 140 -28.19 -17.70 14.17
N ARG A 141 -27.76 -16.72 13.36
CA ARG A 141 -27.70 -16.85 11.88
C ARG A 141 -26.51 -17.69 11.43
N VAL A 142 -25.44 -17.68 12.22
CA VAL A 142 -24.21 -18.44 11.96
C VAL A 142 -23.83 -19.19 13.23
N THR A 143 -23.47 -20.47 13.08
CA THR A 143 -22.90 -21.27 14.17
C THR A 143 -21.39 -21.34 14.00
N GLU A 144 -20.64 -20.94 15.02
CA GLU A 144 -19.18 -21.10 15.05
C GLU A 144 -18.82 -22.60 14.99
N GLN A 145 -17.94 -22.97 14.07
CA GLN A 145 -17.43 -24.34 14.04
C GLN A 145 -16.37 -24.51 15.11
N THR A 146 -16.65 -25.30 16.13
CA THR A 146 -15.60 -25.85 17.00
C THR A 146 -14.72 -26.75 16.15
N GLY A 147 -13.50 -26.29 15.83
CA GLY A 147 -12.47 -27.10 15.20
C GLY A 147 -12.19 -28.39 16.01
N PRO A 148 -11.42 -29.35 15.45
CA PRO A 148 -11.07 -30.56 16.18
C PRO A 148 -10.38 -30.18 17.51
N ARG A 149 -10.97 -30.66 18.61
CA ARG A 149 -10.41 -30.54 19.97
C ARG A 149 -9.17 -31.41 20.14
#